data_AF-A0A3C0EPT3-F1
#
_entry.id   AF-A0A3C0EPT3-F1
#
_cell.length_a   1.000
_cell.length_b   1.000
_cell.length_c   1.000
_cell.angle_alpha   90.00
_cell.angle_beta   90.00
_cell.angle_gamma   90.00
#
_symmetry.space_group_name_H-M   'P 1'
#
loop_
_entity.id
_entity.type
_entity.pdbx_description
1 polymer ?
#
loop_
_entity_poly.entity_id
_entity_poly.type
_entity_poly.pdbx_seq_one_letter_code
_entity_poly.pdbx_strand_id
1 'polypeptide(L)'
;MTRPAIPGKVKTRLVGDLSDQQAADIHMALMQCVMTRLSRIYNQIQDQPVRFGLAIDGGPTAWDASIAHEPWELLDQGQGDLGQRLEHVWEHIGKGPVM
;
A
#
# COMPACT_ATOMS: atom_id res chain seq x y z
N MET A 1 -2.99 2.10 0.78
CA MET A 1 -2.76 2.32 -0.66
C MET A 1 -1.28 2.64 -0.89
N THR A 2 -0.64 2.00 -1.87
CA THR A 2 0.77 2.25 -2.21
C THR A 2 1.02 2.12 -3.73
N ARG A 3 2.15 2.63 -4.20
CA ARG A 3 2.67 2.36 -5.54
C ARG A 3 3.84 1.39 -5.45
N PRO A 4 4.04 0.52 -6.46
CA PRO A 4 5.27 -0.25 -6.58
C PRO A 4 6.50 0.67 -6.54
N ALA A 5 7.56 0.24 -5.86
CA ALA A 5 8.78 1.01 -5.68
C ALA A 5 9.67 0.99 -6.94
N ILE A 6 9.16 1.55 -8.04
CA ILE A 6 9.89 1.60 -9.31
C ILE A 6 10.75 2.86 -9.35
N PRO A 7 12.08 2.76 -9.57
CA PRO A 7 12.96 3.91 -9.75
C PRO A 7 12.42 4.90 -10.79
N GLY A 8 12.46 6.20 -10.46
CA GLY A 8 11.93 7.27 -11.32
C GLY A 8 10.39 7.38 -11.37
N LYS A 9 9.64 6.52 -10.67
CA LYS A 9 8.15 6.56 -10.61
C LYS A 9 7.59 6.89 -9.24
N VAL A 10 8.39 6.76 -8.19
CA VAL A 10 8.04 7.12 -6.80
C VAL A 10 9.01 8.15 -6.26
N LYS A 11 8.52 9.01 -5.36
CA LYS A 11 9.34 10.00 -4.64
C LYS A 11 10.23 10.85 -5.55
N THR A 12 9.76 11.19 -6.76
CA THR A 12 10.53 11.94 -7.78
C THR A 12 11.02 13.31 -7.31
N ARG A 13 10.40 13.90 -6.29
CA ARG A 13 10.88 15.16 -5.67
C ARG A 13 12.17 15.00 -4.85
N LEU A 14 12.53 13.77 -4.47
CA LEU A 14 13.81 13.47 -3.82
C LEU A 14 14.94 13.28 -4.82
N VAL A 15 14.61 13.14 -6.11
CA VAL A 15 15.59 12.96 -7.19
C VAL A 15 16.27 14.31 -7.44
N GLY A 16 17.59 14.33 -7.32
CA GLY A 16 18.42 15.53 -7.29
C GLY A 16 19.41 15.44 -6.15
N ASP A 17 18.90 15.33 -4.92
CA ASP A 17 19.71 15.02 -3.73
C ASP A 17 20.05 13.53 -3.65
N LEU A 18 19.21 12.69 -4.24
CA LEU A 18 19.35 11.23 -4.31
C LEU A 18 19.24 10.73 -5.75
N SER A 19 19.75 9.51 -5.99
CA SER A 19 19.45 8.76 -7.21
C SER A 19 18.02 8.20 -7.21
N ASP A 20 17.51 7.87 -8.40
CA ASP A 20 16.20 7.23 -8.56
C ASP A 20 16.07 5.93 -7.75
N GLN A 21 17.16 5.15 -7.68
CA GLN A 21 17.19 3.90 -6.91
C GLN A 21 17.07 4.19 -5.41
N GLN A 22 17.85 5.14 -4.88
CA GLN A 22 17.78 5.52 -3.47
C GLN A 22 16.39 6.07 -3.11
N ALA A 23 15.74 6.83 -4.00
CA ALA A 23 14.38 7.32 -3.77
C ALA A 23 13.35 6.16 -3.72
N ALA A 24 13.50 5.15 -4.58
CA ALA A 24 12.70 3.94 -4.55
C ALA A 24 12.94 3.10 -3.27
N ASP A 25 14.20 2.96 -2.85
CA ASP A 25 14.58 2.24 -1.62
C ASP A 25 13.98 2.91 -0.38
N ILE A 26 13.98 4.25 -0.31
CA ILE A 26 13.32 5.00 0.77
C ILE A 26 11.81 4.75 0.75
N HIS A 27 11.17 4.76 -0.42
CA HIS A 27 9.74 4.46 -0.53
C HIS A 27 9.43 3.05 -0.01
N MET A 28 10.27 2.07 -0.36
CA MET A 28 10.18 0.70 0.13
C MET A 28 10.31 0.63 1.65
N ALA A 29 11.34 1.26 2.21
CA ALA A 29 11.58 1.28 3.66
C ALA A 29 10.43 1.95 4.43
N LEU A 30 9.85 3.04 3.90
CA LEU A 30 8.68 3.69 4.49
C LEU A 30 7.47 2.75 4.50
N MET A 31 7.20 2.06 3.40
CA MET A 31 6.09 1.12 3.29
C MET A 31 6.26 -0.05 4.26
N GLN A 32 7.45 -0.68 4.29
CA GLN A 32 7.75 -1.77 5.22
C GLN A 32 7.62 -1.33 6.69
N CYS A 33 8.08 -0.12 7.02
CA CYS A 33 7.91 0.46 8.35
C CYS A 33 6.43 0.59 8.74
N VAL A 34 5.58 1.08 7.84
CA VAL A 34 4.13 1.18 8.06
C VAL A 34 3.51 -0.19 8.24
N MET A 35 3.79 -1.14 7.35
CA MET A 35 3.25 -2.51 7.43
C MET A 35 3.67 -3.22 8.72
N THR A 36 4.94 -3.06 9.14
CA THR A 36 5.47 -3.61 10.40
C THR A 36 4.77 -3.01 11.62
N ARG A 37 4.43 -1.71 11.58
CA ARG A 37 3.71 -1.07 12.69
C ARG A 37 2.25 -1.53 12.74
N LEU A 38 1.59 -1.62 11.58
CA LEU A 38 0.20 -2.04 11.51
C LEU A 38 -0.01 -3.52 11.85
N SER A 39 0.95 -4.39 11.54
CA SER A 39 0.90 -5.80 11.93
C SER A 39 0.90 -5.99 13.46
N ARG A 40 1.50 -5.08 14.23
CA ARG A 40 1.37 -5.09 15.70
C ARG A 40 -0.07 -4.86 16.15
N ILE A 41 -0.80 -3.99 15.47
CA ILE A 41 -2.22 -3.74 15.74
C ILE A 41 -3.02 -4.97 15.33
N TYR A 42 -2.79 -5.50 14.13
CA TYR A 42 -3.44 -6.72 13.65
C TYR A 42 -3.34 -7.86 14.67
N ASN A 43 -2.15 -8.15 15.20
CA ASN A 43 -1.95 -9.23 16.16
C ASN A 43 -2.81 -9.10 17.43
N GLN A 44 -3.19 -7.87 17.81
CA GLN A 44 -4.05 -7.60 18.97
C GLN A 44 -5.54 -7.78 18.66
N ILE A 45 -5.94 -7.72 17.39
CA ILE A 45 -7.34 -7.75 16.94
C ILE A 45 -7.60 -8.83 15.89
N GLN A 46 -6.70 -9.81 15.74
CA GLN A 46 -6.78 -10.86 14.70
C GLN A 46 -8.05 -11.71 14.78
N ASP A 47 -8.62 -11.85 15.98
CA ASP A 47 -9.87 -12.58 16.22
C ASP A 47 -11.13 -11.73 15.96
N GLN A 48 -10.96 -10.44 15.65
CA GLN A 48 -12.06 -9.57 15.26
C GLN A 48 -12.35 -9.70 13.76
N PRO A 49 -13.60 -9.48 13.32
CA PRO A 49 -13.97 -9.53 11.90
C PRO A 49 -13.50 -8.29 11.14
N VAL A 50 -12.20 -7.95 11.22
CA VAL A 50 -11.57 -6.81 10.56
C VAL A 50 -10.75 -7.30 9.38
N ARG A 51 -11.00 -6.74 8.19
CA ARG A 51 -10.22 -7.02 6.98
C ARG A 51 -9.16 -5.94 6.78
N PHE A 52 -7.98 -6.37 6.37
CA PHE A 52 -6.84 -5.50 6.15
C PHE A 52 -6.42 -5.57 4.69
N GLY A 53 -6.66 -4.49 3.95
CA GLY A 53 -6.36 -4.41 2.51
C GLY A 53 -5.14 -3.54 2.22
N LEU A 54 -4.19 -4.06 1.44
CA LEU A 54 -3.12 -3.30 0.80
C LEU A 54 -3.46 -3.09 -0.67
N ALA A 55 -4.09 -1.97 -0.98
CA ALA A 55 -4.39 -1.61 -2.37
C ALA A 55 -3.14 -1.09 -3.11
N ILE A 56 -2.85 -1.62 -4.29
CA ILE A 56 -1.64 -1.38 -5.08
C ILE A 56 -2.00 -0.80 -6.45
N ASP A 57 -1.28 0.24 -6.87
CA ASP A 57 -1.38 0.80 -8.22
C ASP A 57 -0.84 -0.20 -9.25
N GLY A 58 -1.67 -0.62 -10.20
CA GLY A 58 -1.39 -1.73 -11.13
C GLY A 58 -1.83 -3.11 -10.63
N GLY A 59 -2.54 -3.16 -9.49
CA GLY A 59 -3.14 -4.38 -8.95
C GLY A 59 -2.17 -5.33 -8.24
N PRO A 60 -2.67 -6.49 -7.76
CA PRO A 60 -1.87 -7.46 -7.00
C PRO A 60 -0.62 -7.97 -7.75
N THR A 61 -0.68 -8.06 -9.09
CA THR A 61 0.44 -8.50 -9.93
C THR A 61 1.59 -7.49 -9.99
N ALA A 62 1.35 -6.23 -9.64
CA ALA A 62 2.38 -5.20 -9.56
C ALA A 62 3.13 -5.22 -8.21
N TRP A 63 2.71 -6.08 -7.27
CA TRP A 63 3.43 -6.30 -6.03
C TRP A 63 4.70 -7.09 -6.25
N ASP A 64 5.77 -6.71 -5.56
CA ASP A 64 6.98 -7.51 -5.52
C ASP A 64 6.74 -8.73 -4.61
N ALA A 65 6.68 -9.92 -5.22
CA ALA A 65 6.42 -11.18 -4.53
C ALA A 65 7.49 -11.53 -3.47
N SER A 66 8.68 -10.90 -3.50
CA SER A 66 9.69 -11.06 -2.45
C SER A 66 9.33 -10.38 -1.13
N ILE A 67 8.34 -9.48 -1.15
CA ILE A 67 7.90 -8.74 0.03
C ILE A 67 6.68 -9.44 0.62
N ALA A 68 6.88 -9.97 1.83
CA ALA A 68 5.77 -10.52 2.60
C ALA A 68 4.70 -9.46 2.82
N HIS A 69 3.48 -9.78 2.38
CA HIS A 69 2.31 -8.93 2.55
C HIS A 69 1.29 -9.51 3.50
N GLU A 70 1.49 -10.69 4.09
CA GLU A 70 0.60 -11.18 5.13
C GLU A 70 0.63 -10.25 6.36
N PRO A 71 -0.52 -10.02 7.02
CA PRO A 71 -1.87 -10.58 6.80
C PRO A 71 -2.73 -9.78 5.80
N TRP A 72 -2.13 -8.88 5.03
CA TRP A 72 -2.81 -7.94 4.15
C TRP A 72 -3.28 -8.62 2.85
N GLU A 73 -4.54 -8.42 2.51
CA GLU A 73 -5.10 -8.77 1.21
C GLU A 73 -4.62 -7.74 0.17
N LEU A 74 -4.02 -8.21 -0.93
CA LEU A 74 -3.63 -7.32 -2.01
C LEU A 74 -4.85 -6.95 -2.84
N LEU A 75 -5.09 -5.65 -3.00
CA LEU A 75 -6.24 -5.11 -3.72
C LEU A 75 -5.78 -4.28 -4.92
N ASP A 76 -6.62 -4.20 -5.95
CA ASP A 76 -6.46 -3.16 -6.96
C ASP A 76 -6.95 -1.81 -6.40
N GLN A 77 -6.23 -0.73 -6.69
CA GLN A 77 -6.68 0.63 -6.37
C GLN A 77 -7.77 1.12 -7.31
N GLY A 78 -7.90 0.51 -8.50
CA GLY A 78 -8.76 1.00 -9.55
C GLY A 78 -8.19 2.23 -10.26
N GLN A 79 -9.02 2.85 -11.08
CA GLN A 79 -8.67 3.99 -11.92
C GLN A 79 -9.30 5.29 -11.40
N GLY A 80 -8.81 6.43 -11.89
CA GLY A 80 -9.36 7.74 -11.55
C GLY A 80 -8.52 8.53 -10.55
N ASP A 81 -9.13 9.55 -9.95
CA ASP A 81 -8.47 10.38 -8.95
C ASP A 81 -8.28 9.64 -7.61
N LEU A 82 -7.71 10.32 -6.60
CA LEU A 82 -7.47 9.69 -5.30
C LEU A 82 -8.78 9.34 -4.57
N GLY A 83 -9.81 10.18 -4.67
CA GLY A 83 -11.10 9.97 -4.01
C GLY A 83 -11.82 8.75 -4.59
N GLN A 84 -11.88 8.66 -5.92
CA GLN A 84 -12.48 7.53 -6.63
C GLN A 84 -11.79 6.21 -6.30
N ARG A 85 -10.45 6.20 -6.21
CA ARG A 85 -9.69 5.01 -5.85
C ARG A 85 -9.87 4.59 -4.38
N LEU A 86 -10.04 5.55 -3.47
CA LEU A 86 -10.37 5.26 -2.07
C LEU A 86 -11.77 4.66 -1.95
N GLU A 87 -12.75 5.26 -2.64
CA GLU A 87 -14.12 4.75 -2.71
C GLU A 87 -14.14 3.32 -3.25
N HIS A 88 -13.47 3.05 -4.37
CA HIS A 88 -13.33 1.72 -4.96
C HIS A 88 -12.80 0.68 -3.95
N VAL A 89 -11.73 1.01 -3.23
CA VAL A 89 -11.15 0.11 -2.21
C VAL A 89 -12.12 -0.10 -1.05
N TRP A 90 -12.82 0.93 -0.61
CA TRP A 90 -13.80 0.84 0.48
C TRP A 90 -15.01 -0.02 0.12
N GLU A 91 -15.52 0.08 -1.09
CA GLU A 91 -16.58 -0.79 -1.59
C GLU A 91 -16.15 -2.26 -1.54
N HIS A 92 -14.87 -2.55 -1.85
CA HIS A 92 -14.34 -3.90 -1.86
C HIS A 92 -14.21 -4.53 -0.45
N ILE A 93 -13.85 -3.74 0.55
CA ILE A 93 -13.59 -4.24 1.91
C ILE A 93 -14.83 -4.24 2.82
N GLY A 94 -16.00 -3.82 2.33
CA GLY A 94 -17.26 -3.89 3.08
C GLY A 94 -17.84 -2.55 3.56
N LYS A 95 -17.48 -1.45 2.87
CA LYS A 95 -17.79 -0.03 3.15
C LYS A 95 -16.85 0.59 4.20
N GLY A 96 -16.32 1.77 3.86
CA GLY A 96 -15.43 2.57 4.70
C GLY A 96 -16.12 3.12 5.95
N PRO A 97 -15.42 3.91 6.79
CA PRO A 97 -16.07 4.58 7.92
C PRO A 97 -17.28 5.36 7.39
N VAL A 98 -18.46 5.01 7.89
CA VAL A 98 -19.72 5.67 7.55
C VAL A 98 -19.56 7.16 7.89
N MET A 99 -19.63 8.03 6.88
CA MET A 99 -19.84 9.47 7.09
C MET A 99 -21.30 9.75 7.43
#